data_AF-A0A228Q206-F1
#
_entry.id   AF-A0A228Q206-F1
#
_cell.length_a   1.000
_cell.length_b   1.000
_cell.length_c   1.000
_cell.angle_alpha   90.00
_cell.angle_beta   90.00
_cell.angle_gamma   90.00
#
_symmetry.space_group_name_H-M   'P 1'
#
loop_
_entity.id
_entity.type
_entity.pdbx_description
1 polymer ?
#
loop_
_entity_poly.entity_id
_entity_poly.type
_entity_poly.pdbx_seq_one_letter_code
_entity_poly.pdbx_strand_id
1 'polypeptide(L)'
;MSNEALDPLLRQFAEKRLGRPLEPGEEKVLLEGLPSRHANQPAPAAGPATPASAANRPLPQLKTRQEARQQVKHFLQLNQQKAYEKMRGILQTIDTQNETTLGMLASEQQKVSGVLDAHAQGDDAQASATAEIQDSTREALTMIGEQLTGMIRQEIETCFRQYGDALAERLAEGLAERLAERLAARLDAMEDRLRSTGAGPAEPSKPTTAVHDTPGRASME
;
A
#
# COMPACT_ATOMS: atom_id res chain seq x y z
N MET A 1 8.00 34.40 -39.13
CA MET A 1 7.69 32.97 -39.02
C MET A 1 8.21 32.50 -37.67
N SER A 2 7.42 32.66 -36.61
CA SER A 2 7.78 32.23 -35.26
C SER A 2 7.60 30.72 -35.16
N ASN A 3 8.69 29.99 -34.90
CA ASN A 3 8.65 28.55 -34.62
C ASN A 3 8.01 28.37 -33.22
N GLU A 4 6.69 28.18 -33.17
CA GLU A 4 6.00 27.71 -31.96
C GLU A 4 6.35 26.25 -31.75
N ALA A 5 7.40 26.02 -30.96
CA ALA A 5 7.74 24.71 -30.43
C ALA A 5 6.99 24.50 -29.10
N LEU A 6 6.60 23.26 -28.83
CA LEU A 6 5.98 22.90 -27.55
C LEU A 6 6.98 23.18 -26.40
N ASP A 7 6.48 23.66 -25.27
CA ASP A 7 7.30 23.91 -24.07
C ASP A 7 8.15 22.65 -23.77
N PRO A 8 9.49 22.77 -23.65
CA PRO A 8 10.39 21.62 -23.47
C PRO A 8 10.01 20.73 -22.28
N LEU A 9 9.40 21.29 -21.23
CA LEU A 9 8.92 20.51 -20.07
C LEU A 9 7.68 19.68 -20.42
N LEU A 10 6.76 20.21 -21.22
CA LEU A 10 5.59 19.49 -21.69
C LEU A 10 5.98 18.38 -22.68
N ARG A 11 6.96 18.66 -23.55
CA ARG A 11 7.55 17.67 -24.45
C ARG A 11 8.12 16.49 -23.65
N GLN A 12 8.94 16.78 -22.65
CA GLN A 12 9.55 15.73 -21.81
C GLN A 12 8.51 14.92 -21.04
N PHE A 13 7.43 15.56 -20.57
CA PHE A 13 6.34 14.85 -19.90
C PHE A 13 5.57 13.94 -20.86
N ALA A 14 5.27 14.42 -22.06
CA ALA A 14 4.60 13.63 -23.09
C ALA A 14 5.47 12.43 -23.49
N GLU A 15 6.77 12.64 -23.74
CA GLU A 15 7.73 11.59 -24.09
C GLU A 15 7.90 10.55 -22.97
N LYS A 16 7.91 10.98 -21.70
CA LYS A 16 7.98 10.08 -20.55
C LYS A 16 6.72 9.21 -20.40
N ARG A 17 5.55 9.73 -20.76
CA ARG A 17 4.28 8.98 -20.75
C ARG A 17 4.13 8.06 -21.96
N LEU A 18 4.64 8.47 -23.11
CA LEU A 18 4.59 7.71 -24.37
C LEU A 18 5.72 6.68 -24.48
N GLY A 19 6.80 6.82 -23.70
CA GLY A 19 7.97 5.94 -23.72
C GLY A 19 8.78 6.02 -25.01
N ARG A 20 8.53 7.03 -25.85
CA ARG A 20 9.14 7.24 -27.17
C ARG A 20 9.21 8.76 -27.48
N PRO A 21 10.13 9.21 -28.35
CA PRO A 21 10.21 10.61 -28.75
C PRO A 21 8.93 11.06 -29.45
N LEU A 22 8.55 12.32 -29.25
CA LEU A 22 7.31 12.89 -29.75
C LEU A 22 7.42 13.20 -31.25
N GLU A 23 6.47 12.71 -32.05
CA GLU A 23 6.46 12.96 -33.50
C GLU A 23 6.06 14.42 -33.81
N PRO A 24 6.59 15.05 -34.89
CA PRO A 24 6.33 16.46 -35.21
C PRO A 24 4.85 16.78 -35.47
N GLY A 25 4.03 15.78 -35.81
CA GLY A 25 2.58 15.92 -35.95
C GLY A 25 1.83 15.93 -34.61
N GLU A 26 2.33 15.19 -33.62
CA GLU A 26 1.75 15.10 -32.27
C GLU A 26 2.06 16.37 -31.46
N GLU A 27 3.22 16.99 -31.70
CA GLU A 27 3.61 18.27 -31.10
C GLU A 27 2.63 19.41 -31.46
N LYS A 28 2.14 19.43 -32.72
CA LYS A 28 1.17 20.43 -33.19
C LYS A 28 -0.21 20.27 -32.56
N VAL A 29 -0.67 19.03 -32.38
CA VAL A 29 -1.95 18.74 -31.72
C VAL A 29 -1.91 19.14 -30.24
N LEU A 30 -0.78 18.93 -29.58
CA LEU A 30 -0.58 19.36 -28.19
C LEU A 30 -0.49 20.89 -28.07
N LEU A 31 0.10 21.56 -29.05
CA LEU A 31 0.11 23.03 -29.14
C LEU A 31 -1.30 23.61 -29.33
N GLU A 32 -2.12 23.02 -30.21
CA GLU A 32 -3.51 23.46 -30.44
C GLU A 32 -4.44 23.19 -29.25
N GLY A 33 -4.17 22.13 -28.49
CA GLY A 33 -4.95 21.76 -27.30
C GLY A 33 -4.61 22.57 -26.04
N LEU A 34 -3.51 23.32 -26.04
CA LEU A 34 -3.16 24.19 -24.93
C LEU A 34 -4.01 25.46 -24.95
N PRO A 35 -4.61 25.88 -23.83
CA PRO A 35 -5.28 27.17 -23.75
C PRO A 35 -4.22 28.24 -24.02
N SER A 36 -4.28 28.80 -25.22
CA SER A 36 -3.32 29.79 -25.70
C SER A 36 -3.22 30.92 -24.69
N ARG A 37 -2.05 31.06 -24.08
CA ARG A 37 -1.60 32.26 -23.35
C ARG A 37 -1.30 33.39 -24.34
N HIS A 38 -2.19 33.60 -25.31
CA HIS A 38 -2.21 34.78 -26.16
C HIS A 38 -3.20 35.77 -25.54
N ALA A 39 -2.67 36.58 -24.63
CA ALA A 39 -3.23 37.88 -24.33
C ALA A 39 -3.19 38.74 -25.59
N ASN A 40 -4.28 38.71 -26.37
CA ASN A 40 -4.83 39.83 -27.13
C ASN A 40 -6.01 39.31 -27.99
N GLN A 41 -7.20 39.32 -27.40
CA GLN A 41 -8.42 39.56 -28.18
C GLN A 41 -9.18 40.74 -27.56
N PRO A 42 -9.63 41.70 -28.39
CA PRO A 42 -10.22 42.94 -27.92
C PRO A 42 -11.58 42.69 -27.26
N ALA A 43 -11.84 43.44 -26.19
CA ALA A 43 -13.10 43.48 -25.48
C ALA A 43 -14.28 43.76 -26.44
N PRO A 44 -15.39 42.99 -26.38
CA PRO A 44 -16.64 43.46 -26.95
C PRO A 44 -17.20 44.57 -26.05
N ALA A 45 -17.63 45.64 -26.70
CA ALA A 45 -18.09 46.88 -26.10
C ALA A 45 -19.12 46.70 -24.97
N ALA A 46 -19.02 47.59 -23.98
CA ALA A 46 -19.96 47.74 -22.88
C ALA A 46 -21.41 47.86 -23.38
N GLY A 47 -22.22 46.85 -23.07
CA GLY A 47 -23.68 46.86 -23.11
C GLY A 47 -24.23 46.45 -21.74
N PRO A 48 -25.43 46.90 -21.35
CA PRO A 48 -25.85 46.96 -19.95
C PRO A 48 -26.00 45.57 -19.33
N ALA A 49 -25.62 45.48 -18.06
CA ALA A 49 -25.65 44.28 -17.24
C ALA A 49 -27.02 43.58 -17.26
N THR A 50 -27.09 42.41 -17.89
CA THR A 50 -28.19 41.46 -17.71
C THR A 50 -27.79 40.44 -16.64
N PRO A 51 -28.61 40.25 -15.59
CA PRO A 51 -28.31 39.32 -14.51
C PRO A 51 -28.29 37.87 -15.02
N ALA A 52 -27.37 37.08 -14.47
CA ALA A 52 -27.18 35.67 -14.75
C ALA A 52 -28.50 34.89 -14.76
N SER A 53 -28.94 34.52 -15.96
CA SER A 53 -30.06 33.60 -16.17
C SER A 53 -29.61 32.18 -15.82
N ALA A 54 -29.50 31.89 -14.53
CA ALA A 54 -29.56 30.54 -13.99
C ALA A 54 -31.03 30.12 -13.89
N ALA A 55 -31.71 30.05 -15.04
CA ALA A 55 -33.09 29.58 -15.12
C ALA A 55 -33.10 28.07 -15.39
N ASN A 56 -33.35 27.31 -14.32
CA ASN A 56 -34.08 26.05 -14.29
C ASN A 56 -33.81 25.05 -15.44
N ARG A 57 -32.75 24.25 -15.31
CA ARG A 57 -32.73 22.92 -15.93
C ARG A 57 -33.41 21.96 -14.95
N PRO A 58 -34.61 21.41 -15.22
CA PRO A 58 -35.22 20.43 -14.34
C PRO A 58 -34.33 19.18 -14.32
N LEU A 59 -33.81 18.85 -13.14
CA LEU A 59 -33.05 17.62 -12.89
C LEU A 59 -33.96 16.41 -13.16
N PRO A 60 -33.60 15.49 -14.09
CA PRO A 60 -34.29 14.21 -14.19
C PRO A 60 -33.81 13.28 -13.07
N GLN A 61 -34.17 13.53 -11.81
CA GLN A 61 -33.53 12.86 -10.65
C GLN A 61 -34.44 12.36 -9.53
N LEU A 62 -35.75 12.18 -9.75
CA LEU A 62 -36.64 11.67 -8.70
C LEU A 62 -37.17 10.24 -8.92
N LYS A 63 -37.28 9.76 -10.16
CA LYS A 63 -37.74 8.38 -10.44
C LYS A 63 -36.64 7.34 -10.22
N THR A 64 -35.45 7.58 -10.78
CA THR A 64 -34.29 6.67 -10.67
C THR A 64 -33.70 6.55 -9.27
N ARG A 65 -33.74 7.60 -8.44
CA ARG A 65 -33.20 7.51 -7.06
C ARG A 65 -34.09 6.67 -6.14
N GLN A 66 -35.41 6.69 -6.36
CA GLN A 66 -36.35 5.88 -5.59
C GLN A 66 -36.32 4.42 -6.06
N GLU A 67 -36.24 4.17 -7.36
CA GLU A 67 -36.01 2.84 -7.95
C GLU A 67 -34.68 2.24 -7.48
N ALA A 68 -33.59 3.01 -7.48
CA ALA A 68 -32.30 2.56 -6.97
C ALA A 68 -32.36 2.19 -5.47
N ARG A 69 -33.09 2.97 -4.66
CA ARG A 69 -33.32 2.64 -3.24
C ARG A 69 -34.12 1.35 -3.07
N GLN A 70 -35.11 1.10 -3.92
CA GLN A 70 -35.89 -0.14 -3.91
C GLN A 70 -35.03 -1.34 -4.36
N GLN A 71 -34.20 -1.16 -5.37
CA GLN A 71 -33.26 -2.19 -5.85
C GLN A 71 -32.22 -2.54 -4.79
N VAL A 72 -31.66 -1.54 -4.09
CA VAL A 72 -30.73 -1.77 -2.97
C VAL A 72 -31.41 -2.52 -1.82
N LYS A 73 -32.66 -2.16 -1.48
CA LYS A 73 -33.43 -2.91 -0.47
C LYS A 73 -33.66 -4.37 -0.86
N HIS A 74 -34.06 -4.61 -2.11
CA HIS A 74 -34.26 -5.95 -2.64
C HIS A 74 -32.96 -6.76 -2.66
N PHE A 75 -31.86 -6.17 -3.12
CA PHE A 75 -30.55 -6.82 -3.11
C PHE A 75 -30.07 -7.10 -1.69
N LEU A 76 -30.28 -6.18 -0.76
CA LEU A 76 -29.91 -6.38 0.64
C LEU A 76 -30.71 -7.53 1.27
N GLN A 77 -32.02 -7.61 1.01
CA GLN A 77 -32.87 -8.70 1.48
C GLN A 77 -32.45 -10.05 0.88
N LEU A 78 -32.19 -10.09 -0.43
CA LEU A 78 -31.72 -11.30 -1.11
C LEU A 78 -30.33 -11.73 -0.62
N ASN A 79 -29.43 -10.77 -0.39
CA ASN A 79 -28.10 -11.06 0.14
C ASN A 79 -28.17 -11.58 1.57
N GLN A 80 -29.04 -10.99 2.40
CA GLN A 80 -29.29 -11.46 3.77
C GLN A 80 -29.83 -12.89 3.76
N GLN A 81 -30.83 -13.21 2.92
CA GLN A 81 -31.34 -14.57 2.77
C GLN A 81 -30.23 -15.54 2.36
N LYS A 82 -29.43 -15.17 1.34
CA LYS A 82 -28.30 -15.98 0.87
C LYS A 82 -27.23 -16.18 1.95
N ALA A 83 -27.00 -15.17 2.77
CA ALA A 83 -26.07 -15.26 3.90
C ALA A 83 -26.59 -16.23 4.97
N TYR A 84 -27.89 -16.18 5.30
CA TYR A 84 -28.52 -17.12 6.23
C TYR A 84 -28.47 -18.57 5.71
N GLU A 85 -28.73 -18.80 4.42
CA GLU A 85 -28.65 -20.13 3.82
C GLU A 85 -27.22 -20.68 3.85
N LYS A 86 -26.23 -19.84 3.52
CA LYS A 86 -24.81 -20.22 3.62
C LYS A 86 -24.42 -20.55 5.06
N MET A 87 -24.84 -19.72 6.03
CA MET A 87 -24.55 -19.94 7.43
C MET A 87 -25.17 -21.25 7.95
N ARG A 88 -26.40 -21.55 7.53
CA ARG A 88 -27.05 -22.83 7.83
C ARG A 88 -26.29 -24.02 7.24
N GLY A 89 -25.82 -23.90 6.00
CA GLY A 89 -25.02 -24.94 5.34
C GLY A 89 -23.68 -25.19 6.02
N ILE A 90 -23.00 -24.12 6.45
CA ILE A 90 -21.75 -24.23 7.23
C ILE A 90 -22.02 -24.93 8.57
N LEU A 91 -23.05 -24.53 9.32
CA LEU A 91 -23.41 -25.17 10.58
C LEU A 91 -23.71 -26.65 10.41
N GLN A 92 -24.49 -27.02 9.39
CA GLN A 92 -24.77 -28.43 9.08
C GLN A 92 -23.50 -29.21 8.72
N THR A 93 -22.57 -28.60 7.99
CA THR A 93 -21.28 -29.23 7.67
C THR A 93 -20.46 -29.45 8.93
N ILE A 94 -20.39 -28.46 9.83
CA ILE A 94 -19.71 -28.58 11.12
C ILE A 94 -20.33 -29.71 11.95
N ASP A 95 -21.66 -29.80 12.02
CA ASP A 95 -22.33 -30.87 12.77
C ASP A 95 -21.97 -32.26 12.21
N THR A 96 -21.99 -32.44 10.88
CA THR A 96 -21.59 -33.71 10.25
C THR A 96 -20.12 -34.06 10.46
N GLN A 97 -19.24 -33.05 10.42
CA GLN A 97 -17.81 -33.23 10.69
C GLN A 97 -17.55 -33.61 12.15
N ASN A 98 -18.28 -32.98 13.09
CA ASN A 98 -18.21 -33.31 14.50
C ASN A 98 -18.70 -34.74 14.77
N GLU A 99 -19.83 -35.15 14.21
CA GLU A 99 -20.34 -36.51 14.36
C GLU A 99 -19.35 -37.54 13.81
N THR A 100 -18.79 -37.27 12.63
CA THR A 100 -17.75 -38.14 12.03
C THR A 100 -16.51 -38.22 12.94
N THR A 101 -16.07 -37.10 13.49
CA THR A 101 -14.90 -37.03 14.38
C THR A 101 -15.15 -37.78 15.69
N LEU A 102 -16.33 -37.61 16.29
CA LEU A 102 -16.74 -38.35 17.49
C LEU A 102 -16.86 -39.86 17.22
N GLY A 103 -17.37 -40.25 16.05
CA GLY A 103 -17.42 -41.65 15.61
C GLY A 103 -16.04 -42.27 15.43
N MET A 104 -15.10 -41.53 14.83
CA MET A 104 -13.70 -41.96 14.71
C MET A 104 -13.06 -42.09 16.09
N LEU A 105 -13.25 -41.12 16.99
CA LEU A 105 -12.75 -41.17 18.36
C LEU A 105 -13.31 -42.39 19.12
N ALA A 106 -14.59 -42.69 18.98
CA ALA A 106 -15.20 -43.87 19.58
C ALA A 106 -14.60 -45.18 19.03
N SER A 107 -14.34 -45.24 17.72
CA SER A 107 -13.66 -46.39 17.10
C SER A 107 -12.23 -46.55 17.61
N GLU A 108 -11.50 -45.44 17.77
CA GLU A 108 -10.15 -45.47 18.34
C GLU A 108 -10.16 -45.90 19.81
N GLN A 109 -11.09 -45.41 20.63
CA GLN A 109 -11.25 -45.85 22.01
C GLN A 109 -11.54 -47.35 22.09
N GLN A 110 -12.40 -47.88 21.22
CA GLN A 110 -12.68 -49.31 21.18
C GLN A 110 -11.45 -50.13 20.75
N LYS A 111 -10.64 -49.63 19.80
CA LYS A 111 -9.38 -50.26 19.41
C LYS A 111 -8.37 -50.26 20.56
N VAL A 112 -8.21 -49.13 21.26
CA VAL A 112 -7.31 -49.01 22.41
C VAL A 112 -7.73 -49.96 23.53
N SER A 113 -9.03 -50.04 23.82
CA SER A 113 -9.57 -50.99 24.81
C SER A 113 -9.24 -52.44 24.42
N GLY A 114 -9.44 -52.81 23.15
CA GLY A 114 -9.12 -54.16 22.67
C GLY A 114 -7.63 -54.51 22.75
N VAL A 115 -6.74 -53.54 22.54
CA VAL A 115 -5.28 -53.74 22.67
C VAL A 115 -4.87 -53.92 24.14
N LEU A 116 -5.48 -53.16 25.06
CA LEU A 116 -5.22 -53.30 26.49
C LEU A 116 -5.66 -54.67 27.02
N ASP A 117 -6.82 -55.17 26.59
CA ASP A 117 -7.29 -56.51 26.98
C ASP A 117 -6.40 -57.63 26.40
N ALA A 118 -5.85 -57.45 25.19
CA ALA A 118 -4.93 -58.41 24.59
C ALA A 118 -3.56 -58.44 25.28
N HIS A 119 -3.12 -57.33 25.87
CA HIS A 119 -1.86 -57.27 26.62
C HIS A 119 -1.94 -57.92 28.00
N ALA A 120 -3.13 -58.11 28.59
CA ALA A 120 -3.29 -58.78 29.88
C ALA A 120 -3.00 -60.29 29.86
N GLN A 121 -2.83 -60.91 28.70
CA GLN A 121 -2.55 -62.36 28.55
C GLN A 121 -1.07 -62.69 28.26
N GLY A 122 -0.18 -61.71 28.13
CA GLY A 122 1.19 -61.88 27.58
C GLY A 122 2.37 -61.65 28.53
N ASP A 123 2.15 -61.63 29.85
CA ASP A 123 3.06 -60.97 30.80
C ASP A 123 4.49 -61.57 30.90
N ASP A 124 4.70 -62.87 30.67
CA ASP A 124 6.02 -63.50 30.86
C ASP A 124 7.01 -63.35 29.69
N ALA A 125 6.52 -63.07 28.46
CA ALA A 125 7.38 -62.77 27.31
C ALA A 125 7.59 -61.25 27.12
N GLN A 126 6.79 -60.43 27.81
CA GLN A 126 6.81 -58.98 27.67
C GLN A 126 7.99 -58.31 28.35
N ALA A 127 8.59 -58.83 29.42
CA ALA A 127 9.67 -58.13 30.12
C ALA A 127 10.93 -57.87 29.26
N SER A 128 11.30 -58.80 28.37
CA SER A 128 12.45 -58.63 27.46
C SER A 128 12.09 -57.79 26.22
N ALA A 129 10.90 -57.99 25.66
CA ALA A 129 10.43 -57.22 24.51
C ALA A 129 10.10 -55.76 24.90
N THR A 130 9.58 -55.52 26.10
CA THR A 130 9.32 -54.17 26.62
C THR A 130 10.61 -53.42 26.92
N ALA A 131 11.70 -54.09 27.32
CA ALA A 131 13.00 -53.45 27.46
C ALA A 131 13.57 -52.98 26.10
N GLU A 132 13.55 -53.81 25.06
CA GLU A 132 13.95 -53.41 23.70
C GLU A 132 13.02 -52.33 23.10
N ILE A 133 11.71 -52.43 23.33
CA ILE A 133 10.74 -51.40 22.88
C ILE A 133 10.95 -50.09 23.65
N GLN A 134 11.28 -50.13 24.95
CA GLN A 134 11.57 -48.93 25.73
C GLN A 134 12.84 -48.23 25.25
N ASP A 135 13.90 -48.98 24.94
CA ASP A 135 15.12 -48.41 24.39
C ASP A 135 14.91 -47.87 22.97
N SER A 136 14.18 -48.58 22.12
CA SER A 136 13.78 -48.08 20.79
C SER A 136 12.91 -46.82 20.87
N THR A 137 11.99 -46.76 21.83
CA THR A 137 11.14 -45.58 22.07
C THR A 137 11.98 -44.42 22.60
N ARG A 138 12.97 -44.68 23.47
CA ARG A 138 13.88 -43.67 23.99
C ARG A 138 14.76 -43.09 22.88
N GLU A 139 15.26 -43.92 21.98
CA GLU A 139 16.02 -43.52 20.80
C GLU A 139 15.15 -42.70 19.82
N ALA A 140 13.91 -43.15 19.56
CA ALA A 140 12.96 -42.39 18.74
C ALA A 140 12.65 -41.01 19.34
N LEU A 141 12.44 -40.92 20.66
CA LEU A 141 12.19 -39.66 21.36
C LEU A 141 13.41 -38.72 21.33
N THR A 142 14.63 -39.25 21.36
CA THR A 142 15.85 -38.44 21.23
C THR A 142 15.99 -37.91 19.81
N MET A 143 15.75 -38.75 18.80
CA MET A 143 15.79 -38.36 17.38
C MET A 143 14.71 -37.30 17.06
N ILE A 144 13.50 -37.47 17.59
CA ILE A 144 12.41 -36.49 17.49
C ILE A 144 12.83 -35.20 18.19
N GLY A 145 13.43 -35.27 19.39
CA GLY A 145 13.89 -34.09 20.13
C GLY A 145 14.96 -33.29 19.37
N GLU A 146 15.92 -33.97 18.74
CA GLU A 146 16.94 -33.34 17.88
C GLU A 146 16.31 -32.68 16.66
N GLN A 147 15.39 -33.37 15.98
CA GLN A 147 14.68 -32.83 14.82
C GLN A 147 13.83 -31.62 15.20
N LEU A 148 13.10 -31.68 16.31
CA LEU A 148 12.28 -30.57 16.81
C LEU A 148 13.15 -29.36 17.16
N THR A 149 14.30 -29.59 17.79
CA THR A 149 15.27 -28.54 18.12
C THR A 149 15.83 -27.88 16.85
N GLY A 150 16.09 -28.68 15.81
CA GLY A 150 16.50 -28.18 14.49
C GLY A 150 15.43 -27.30 13.85
N MET A 151 14.17 -27.75 13.83
CA MET A 151 13.05 -26.97 13.30
C MET A 151 12.82 -25.68 14.08
N ILE A 152 12.88 -25.71 15.41
CA ILE A 152 12.73 -24.51 16.25
C ILE A 152 13.81 -23.48 15.92
N ARG A 153 15.08 -23.89 15.75
CA ARG A 153 16.15 -22.97 15.35
C ARG A 153 15.89 -22.34 13.99
N GLN A 154 15.48 -23.15 13.01
CA GLN A 154 15.17 -22.67 11.65
C GLN A 154 13.98 -21.71 11.65
N GLU A 155 12.94 -21.99 12.44
CA GLU A 155 11.75 -21.15 12.57
C GLU A 155 12.10 -19.80 13.22
N ILE A 156 12.90 -19.82 14.28
CA ILE A 156 13.40 -18.59 14.92
C ILE A 156 14.20 -17.76 13.91
N GLU A 157 15.14 -18.38 13.19
CA GLU A 157 15.97 -17.68 12.21
C GLU A 157 15.14 -17.11 11.05
N THR A 158 14.13 -17.85 10.60
CA THR A 158 13.21 -17.43 9.53
C THR A 158 12.32 -16.29 10.00
N CYS A 159 11.77 -16.36 11.21
CA CYS A 159 10.95 -15.30 11.80
C CYS A 159 11.75 -14.00 11.96
N PHE A 160 12.98 -14.08 12.47
CA PHE A 160 13.86 -12.92 12.58
C PHE A 160 14.23 -12.32 11.22
N ARG A 161 14.51 -13.15 10.21
CA ARG A 161 14.74 -12.66 8.83
C ARG A 161 13.51 -11.96 8.28
N GLN A 162 12.34 -12.60 8.31
CA GLN A 162 11.11 -12.00 7.79
C GLN A 162 10.77 -10.66 8.46
N TYR A 163 10.90 -10.59 9.79
CA TYR A 163 10.65 -9.34 10.52
C TYR A 163 11.73 -8.29 10.25
N GLY A 164 13.00 -8.70 10.23
CA GLY A 164 14.14 -7.82 9.98
C GLY A 164 14.14 -7.25 8.56
N ASP A 165 13.85 -8.08 7.56
CA ASP A 165 13.80 -7.70 6.15
C ASP A 165 12.63 -6.75 5.90
N ALA A 166 11.43 -7.05 6.41
CA ALA A 166 10.29 -6.15 6.30
C ALA A 166 10.51 -4.81 7.01
N LEU A 167 11.19 -4.81 8.16
CA LEU A 167 11.56 -3.58 8.86
C LEU A 167 12.63 -2.79 8.09
N ALA A 168 13.62 -3.47 7.52
CA ALA A 168 14.68 -2.87 6.72
C ALA A 168 14.12 -2.23 5.45
N GLU A 169 13.22 -2.90 4.73
CA GLU A 169 12.52 -2.33 3.57
C GLU A 169 11.72 -1.09 3.96
N ARG A 170 10.94 -1.16 5.04
CA ARG A 170 10.11 -0.03 5.49
C ARG A 170 10.95 1.16 5.95
N LEU A 171 12.09 0.91 6.59
CA LEU A 171 13.04 1.96 6.96
C LEU A 171 13.74 2.55 5.73
N ALA A 172 14.12 1.73 4.76
CA ALA A 172 14.74 2.19 3.52
C ALA A 172 13.78 3.06 2.71
N GLU A 173 12.53 2.65 2.57
CA GLU A 173 11.49 3.41 1.86
C GLU A 173 11.17 4.73 2.59
N GLY A 174 10.98 4.69 3.92
CA GLY A 174 10.72 5.90 4.70
C GLY A 174 11.91 6.88 4.74
N LEU A 175 13.15 6.38 4.71
CA LEU A 175 14.33 7.25 4.59
C LEU A 175 14.46 7.84 3.19
N ALA A 176 14.18 7.06 2.14
CA ALA A 176 14.18 7.54 0.77
C ALA A 176 13.13 8.65 0.56
N GLU A 177 11.91 8.45 1.07
CA GLU A 177 10.83 9.44 1.00
C GLU A 177 11.20 10.73 1.75
N ARG A 178 11.69 10.62 3.00
CA ARG A 178 12.16 11.78 3.78
C ARG A 178 13.31 12.53 3.10
N LEU A 179 14.22 11.82 2.45
CA LEU A 179 15.31 12.44 1.69
C LEU A 179 14.78 13.13 0.43
N ALA A 180 13.83 12.52 -0.28
CA ALA A 180 13.19 13.11 -1.45
C ALA A 180 12.42 14.39 -1.08
N GLU A 181 11.62 14.38 -0.01
CA GLU A 181 10.92 15.56 0.51
C GLU A 181 11.89 16.68 0.89
N ARG A 182 12.98 16.34 1.58
CA ARG A 182 13.99 17.33 1.99
C ARG A 182 14.74 17.92 0.80
N LEU A 183 14.97 17.13 -0.25
CA LEU A 183 15.55 17.61 -1.51
C LEU A 183 14.57 18.49 -2.27
N ALA A 184 13.30 18.09 -2.37
CA ALA A 184 12.24 18.90 -2.99
C ALA A 184 12.09 20.25 -2.28
N ALA A 185 11.98 20.26 -0.95
CA ALA A 185 11.89 21.49 -0.17
C ALA A 185 13.12 22.41 -0.33
N ARG A 186 14.31 21.82 -0.53
CA ARG A 186 15.52 22.61 -0.83
C ARG A 186 15.51 23.18 -2.25
N LEU A 187 15.02 22.43 -3.23
CA LEU A 187 14.89 22.89 -4.61
C LEU A 187 13.87 24.03 -4.69
N ASP A 188 12.71 23.88 -4.06
CA ASP A 188 11.67 24.93 -3.98
C ASP A 188 12.23 26.19 -3.31
N ALA A 189 12.93 26.05 -2.18
CA ALA A 189 13.57 27.18 -1.50
C ALA A 189 14.66 27.87 -2.35
N MET A 190 15.35 27.13 -3.22
CA MET A 190 16.31 27.72 -4.16
C MET A 190 15.60 28.43 -5.32
N GLU A 191 14.52 27.85 -5.84
CA GLU A 191 13.69 28.46 -6.89
C GLU A 191 13.05 29.77 -6.40
N ASP A 192 12.52 29.78 -5.17
CA ASP A 192 11.97 30.99 -4.54
C ASP A 192 13.02 32.08 -4.36
N ARG A 193 14.26 31.71 -3.97
CA ARG A 193 15.37 32.67 -3.89
C ARG A 193 15.75 33.21 -5.27
N LEU A 194 15.80 32.37 -6.29
CA LEU A 194 16.08 32.77 -7.69
C LEU A 194 14.99 33.71 -8.22
N ARG A 195 13.72 33.39 -7.98
CA ARG A 195 12.57 34.22 -8.37
C ARG A 195 12.54 35.55 -7.60
N SER A 196 12.94 35.56 -6.33
CA SER A 196 13.09 36.78 -5.52
C SER A 196 14.25 37.65 -6.00
N THR A 197 15.39 37.07 -6.40
CA THR A 197 16.51 37.84 -7.00
C THR A 197 16.23 38.34 -8.42
N GLY A 198 15.30 37.70 -9.15
CA GLY A 198 14.78 38.19 -10.45
C GLY A 198 13.77 39.33 -10.33
N ALA A 199 13.28 39.61 -9.12
CA ALA A 199 12.42 40.74 -8.79
C ALA A 199 13.18 41.78 -7.94
N GLY A 200 14.33 42.24 -8.44
CA GLY A 200 15.01 43.42 -7.93
C GLY A 200 14.87 44.57 -8.93
N PRO A 201 14.38 45.76 -8.52
CA PRO A 201 14.41 46.94 -9.38
C PRO A 201 15.86 47.32 -9.64
N ALA A 202 16.20 47.49 -10.91
CA ALA A 202 17.42 48.21 -11.29
C ALA A 202 17.22 49.68 -10.94
N GLU A 203 18.13 50.26 -10.16
CA GLU A 203 18.95 51.42 -10.58
C GLU A 203 20.02 51.84 -9.53
N PRO A 204 21.05 52.62 -9.92
CA PRO A 204 22.43 52.48 -9.43
C PRO A 204 22.99 53.64 -8.56
N SER A 205 24.23 53.44 -8.08
CA SER A 205 25.27 54.43 -7.69
C SER A 205 25.37 54.91 -6.23
N LYS A 206 26.46 54.54 -5.53
CA LYS A 206 27.71 55.35 -5.38
C LYS A 206 28.73 54.69 -4.45
N PRO A 207 30.04 54.85 -4.68
CA PRO A 207 31.09 54.44 -3.76
C PRO A 207 31.40 55.58 -2.77
N THR A 208 31.47 55.27 -1.48
CA THR A 208 32.12 56.14 -0.49
C THR A 208 32.94 55.29 0.47
N THR A 209 34.24 55.50 0.37
CA THR A 209 35.31 55.12 1.29
C THR A 209 35.08 55.65 2.71
N ALA A 210 35.18 54.78 3.71
CA ALA A 210 35.62 55.06 5.08
C ALA A 210 35.92 53.68 5.71
N VAL A 211 37.16 53.18 5.68
CA VAL A 211 38.20 53.45 6.68
C VAL A 211 37.63 53.48 8.10
N HIS A 212 37.59 52.32 8.75
CA HIS A 212 38.25 52.12 10.04
C HIS A 212 38.49 50.62 10.27
N ASP A 213 39.77 50.28 10.36
CA ASP A 213 40.30 49.10 11.00
C ASP A 213 39.68 48.86 12.37
N THR A 214 39.45 47.60 12.73
CA THR A 214 40.18 46.96 13.85
C THR A 214 39.93 45.45 13.84
N PRO A 215 40.99 44.62 13.91
CA PRO A 215 40.88 43.17 13.99
C PRO A 215 40.90 42.68 15.45
N GLY A 216 40.10 41.65 15.73
CA GLY A 216 40.40 40.63 16.74
C GLY A 216 40.14 40.96 18.21
N ARG A 217 39.26 40.16 18.84
CA ARG A 217 39.56 39.57 20.16
C ARG A 217 38.70 38.34 20.43
N ALA A 218 39.37 37.21 20.62
CA ALA A 218 38.86 36.02 21.30
C ALA A 218 38.91 36.19 22.82
N SER A 219 37.94 35.60 23.55
CA SER A 219 37.99 35.03 24.93
C SER A 219 36.55 35.04 25.50
N MET A 220 35.92 33.90 25.82
CA MET A 220 36.05 33.14 27.08
C MET A 220 36.06 34.01 28.33
N GLU A 221 34.87 34.21 28.92
CA GLU A 221 34.42 33.63 30.21
C GLU A 221 32.89 33.74 30.30
#